data_AF-A0A094ERI4-F1
#
_entry.id   AF-A0A094ERI4-F1
#
_cell.length_a   1.000
_cell.length_b   1.000
_cell.length_c   1.000
_cell.angle_alpha   90.00
_cell.angle_beta   90.00
_cell.angle_gamma   90.00
#
_symmetry.space_group_name_H-M   'P 1'
#
loop_
_entity.id
_entity.type
_entity.pdbx_description
1 polymer ?
#
loop_
_entity_poly.entity_id
_entity_poly.type
_entity_poly.pdbx_seq_one_letter_code
_entity_poly.pdbx_strand_id
1 'polypeptide(L)'
;GVTAAKVELRFISIKTGLDVVDPQTEDVEIQPNGTTIVRESVTVDNPPTLKAFVLSATVSIDGKVVARDADWPQPFKYLSFKEDRGLKITLSQSRDIVSITAQKPVKGLVFAERPGLSFSENGLDILPGNEYNIHVAGLKEDEELDWMFLGAFESH
;
A
#
# COMPACT_ATOMS: atom_id res chain seq x y z
N GLY A 1 -8.15 -22.15 -17.78
CA GLY A 1 -9.10 -21.23 -18.42
C GLY A 1 -8.57 -19.83 -18.26
N VAL A 2 -8.96 -18.93 -19.16
CA VAL A 2 -8.61 -17.51 -19.07
C VAL A 2 -9.43 -16.89 -17.94
N THR A 3 -8.83 -16.00 -17.16
CA THR A 3 -9.51 -15.30 -16.07
C THR A 3 -9.61 -13.82 -16.43
N ALA A 4 -10.82 -13.27 -16.37
CA ALA A 4 -11.03 -11.83 -16.50
C ALA A 4 -10.59 -11.15 -15.21
N ALA A 5 -9.78 -10.10 -15.34
CA ALA A 5 -9.30 -9.29 -14.24
C ALA A 5 -9.36 -7.81 -14.63
N LYS A 6 -9.49 -6.96 -13.64
CA LYS A 6 -9.37 -5.50 -13.81
C LYS A 6 -8.13 -5.02 -13.07
N VAL A 7 -7.30 -4.27 -13.78
CA VAL A 7 -6.10 -3.62 -13.23
C VAL A 7 -6.38 -2.13 -13.11
N GLU A 8 -6.24 -1.60 -11.90
CA GLU A 8 -6.28 -0.16 -11.63
C GLU A 8 -4.87 0.35 -11.35
N LEU A 9 -4.50 1.45 -12.00
CA LEU A 9 -3.26 2.20 -11.80
C LEU A 9 -3.58 3.56 -11.21
N ARG A 10 -2.92 3.89 -10.11
CA ARG A 10 -3.01 5.19 -9.45
C ARG A 10 -1.64 5.81 -9.27
N PHE A 11 -1.57 7.13 -9.40
CA PHE A 11 -0.34 7.90 -9.27
C PHE A 11 -0.49 8.82 -8.06
N ILE A 12 -0.06 8.36 -6.89
CA ILE A 12 -0.43 8.98 -5.61
C ILE A 12 0.70 9.89 -5.15
N SER A 13 0.45 11.19 -5.01
CA SER A 13 1.45 12.11 -4.47
C SER A 13 1.91 11.68 -3.08
N ILE A 14 3.22 11.55 -2.87
CA ILE A 14 3.78 11.23 -1.56
C ILE A 14 3.47 12.34 -0.56
N LYS A 15 3.45 13.59 -1.01
CA LYS A 15 3.25 14.76 -0.16
C LYS A 15 1.79 14.93 0.28
N THR A 16 0.84 14.79 -0.65
CA THR A 16 -0.57 15.11 -0.39
C THR A 16 -1.45 13.88 -0.17
N GLY A 17 -1.03 12.71 -0.65
CA GLY A 17 -1.85 11.50 -0.64
C GLY A 17 -2.96 11.48 -1.70
N LEU A 18 -3.03 12.52 -2.54
CA LEU A 18 -4.01 12.64 -3.62
C LEU A 18 -3.43 12.11 -4.93
N ASP A 19 -4.31 11.61 -5.79
CA ASP A 19 -3.94 11.22 -7.15
C ASP A 19 -3.48 12.45 -7.94
N VAL A 20 -2.32 12.36 -8.61
CA VAL A 20 -1.74 13.44 -9.42
C VAL A 20 -2.36 13.51 -10.82
N VAL A 21 -2.94 12.39 -11.26
CA VAL A 21 -3.76 12.24 -12.46
C VAL A 21 -4.92 11.30 -12.11
N ASP A 22 -6.02 11.34 -12.85
CA ASP A 22 -7.15 10.46 -12.61
C ASP A 22 -6.73 8.98 -12.66
N PRO A 23 -7.26 8.11 -11.77
CA PRO A 23 -7.02 6.67 -11.81
C PRO A 23 -7.33 6.08 -13.18
N GLN A 24 -6.49 5.16 -13.62
CA GLN A 24 -6.59 4.53 -14.92
C GLN A 24 -6.91 3.05 -14.73
N THR A 25 -7.79 2.50 -15.57
CA THR A 25 -8.23 1.12 -15.44
C THR A 25 -8.13 0.37 -16.76
N GLU A 26 -7.72 -0.89 -16.71
CA GLU A 26 -7.68 -1.79 -17.85
C GLU A 26 -8.38 -3.10 -17.50
N ASP A 27 -9.28 -3.57 -18.36
CA ASP A 27 -9.82 -4.92 -18.29
C ASP A 27 -8.89 -5.86 -19.08
N VAL A 28 -8.44 -6.93 -18.44
CA VAL A 28 -7.44 -7.85 -18.98
C VAL A 28 -7.84 -9.30 -18.80
N GLU A 29 -7.31 -10.13 -19.70
CA GLU A 29 -7.43 -11.57 -19.66
C GLU A 29 -6.08 -12.18 -19.24
N ILE A 30 -6.06 -12.84 -18.08
CA ILE A 30 -4.84 -13.49 -17.56
C ILE A 30 -4.90 -15.01 -17.79
N GLN A 31 -3.75 -15.58 -18.16
CA GLN A 31 -3.60 -17.02 -18.37
C GLN A 31 -2.96 -17.68 -17.14
N PRO A 32 -3.36 -18.90 -16.77
CA PRO A 32 -2.66 -19.67 -15.74
C PRO A 32 -1.20 -19.86 -16.11
N ASN A 33 -0.29 -19.63 -15.16
CA ASN A 33 1.16 -19.76 -15.33
C ASN A 33 1.73 -18.92 -16.50
N GLY A 34 1.11 -17.78 -16.82
CA GLY A 34 1.57 -16.86 -17.85
C GLY A 34 1.83 -15.45 -17.32
N THR A 35 2.50 -14.65 -18.14
CA THR A 35 2.67 -13.20 -17.92
C THR A 35 1.84 -12.46 -18.95
N THR A 36 0.96 -11.57 -18.50
CA THR A 36 0.19 -10.66 -19.35
C THR A 36 0.75 -9.25 -19.20
N ILE A 37 1.19 -8.65 -20.31
CA ILE A 37 1.59 -7.24 -20.33
C ILE A 37 0.31 -6.40 -20.38
N VAL A 38 0.08 -5.60 -19.33
CA VAL A 38 -1.09 -4.71 -19.23
C VAL A 38 -0.80 -3.38 -19.91
N ARG A 39 0.40 -2.82 -19.66
CA ARG A 39 0.90 -1.59 -20.28
C ARG A 39 2.39 -1.67 -20.47
N GLU A 40 2.87 -1.09 -21.56
CA GLU A 40 4.29 -1.01 -21.91
C GLU A 40 4.57 0.33 -22.60
N SER A 41 5.78 0.87 -22.39
CA SER A 41 6.26 2.09 -23.06
C SER A 41 5.34 3.31 -22.89
N VAL A 42 4.62 3.39 -21.77
CA VAL A 42 3.75 4.55 -21.46
C VAL A 42 4.62 5.68 -20.95
N THR A 43 4.60 6.81 -21.64
CA THR A 43 5.16 8.06 -21.11
C THR A 43 4.25 8.59 -20.03
N VAL A 44 4.72 8.55 -18.79
CA VAL A 44 4.10 9.29 -17.70
C VAL A 44 4.71 10.69 -17.74
N ASP A 45 4.04 11.61 -18.42
CA ASP A 45 4.41 13.02 -18.38
C ASP A 45 4.30 13.48 -16.93
N ASN A 46 5.43 13.59 -16.24
CA ASN A 46 5.46 14.22 -14.94
C ASN A 46 5.11 15.70 -15.17
N PRO A 47 3.92 16.18 -14.75
CA PRO A 47 3.59 17.58 -14.94
C PRO A 47 4.70 18.44 -14.30
N PRO A 48 5.00 19.62 -14.86
CA PRO A 48 6.25 20.38 -14.62
C PRO A 48 6.53 20.78 -13.15
N THR A 49 5.66 20.45 -12.22
CA THR A 49 5.89 20.53 -10.78
C THR A 49 6.42 19.20 -10.24
N LEU A 50 7.75 19.04 -10.25
CA LEU A 50 8.57 17.99 -9.63
C LEU A 50 8.05 17.47 -8.26
N LYS A 51 6.99 16.66 -8.22
CA LYS A 51 6.44 16.09 -6.98
C LYS A 51 6.48 14.58 -7.08
N ALA A 52 7.24 13.97 -6.18
CA ALA A 52 7.35 12.53 -6.08
C ALA A 52 5.97 11.89 -5.83
N PHE A 53 5.63 10.87 -6.61
CA PHE A 53 4.41 10.08 -6.51
C PHE A 53 4.72 8.59 -6.49
N VAL A 54 3.87 7.80 -5.86
CA VAL A 54 3.89 6.33 -5.89
C VAL A 54 3.00 5.85 -7.03
N LEU A 55 3.50 4.92 -7.84
CA LEU A 55 2.67 4.17 -8.78
C LEU A 55 2.07 2.97 -8.04
N SER A 56 0.76 2.97 -7.86
CA SER A 56 0.00 1.89 -7.22
C SER A 56 -0.71 1.07 -8.27
N ALA A 57 -0.53 -0.24 -8.26
CA ALA A 57 -1.27 -1.19 -9.08
C ALA A 57 -2.18 -2.05 -8.20
N THR A 58 -3.46 -2.17 -8.56
CA THR A 58 -4.41 -3.05 -7.89
C THR A 58 -5.05 -3.98 -8.91
N VAL A 59 -4.98 -5.29 -8.66
CA VAL A 59 -5.63 -6.31 -9.49
C VAL A 59 -6.87 -6.81 -8.77
N SER A 60 -7.98 -6.86 -9.49
CA SER A 60 -9.24 -7.39 -8.99
C SER A 60 -9.83 -8.42 -9.95
N ILE A 61 -10.45 -9.46 -9.38
CA ILE A 61 -11.17 -10.52 -10.09
C ILE A 61 -12.56 -10.60 -9.46
N ASP A 62 -13.61 -10.56 -10.28
CA ASP A 62 -15.01 -10.54 -9.83
C ASP A 62 -15.29 -9.45 -8.77
N GLY A 63 -14.66 -8.28 -8.92
CA GLY A 63 -14.78 -7.15 -7.99
C GLY A 63 -14.01 -7.29 -6.68
N LYS A 64 -13.32 -8.42 -6.45
CA LYS A 64 -12.49 -8.64 -5.27
C LYS A 64 -11.03 -8.34 -5.58
N VAL A 65 -10.38 -7.52 -4.75
CA VAL A 65 -8.93 -7.30 -4.84
C VAL A 65 -8.18 -8.59 -4.52
N VAL A 66 -7.29 -9.00 -5.43
CA VAL A 66 -6.47 -10.22 -5.30
C VAL A 66 -4.99 -9.92 -5.15
N ALA A 67 -4.53 -8.76 -5.62
CA ALA A 67 -3.14 -8.33 -5.48
C ALA A 67 -3.04 -6.80 -5.49
N ARG A 68 -2.01 -6.29 -4.82
CA ARG A 68 -1.58 -4.89 -4.86
C ARG A 68 -0.07 -4.84 -4.98
N ASP A 69 0.44 -3.85 -5.67
CA ASP A 69 1.88 -3.57 -5.73
C ASP A 69 2.11 -2.05 -5.84
N ALA A 70 3.28 -1.61 -5.42
CA ALA A 70 3.63 -0.20 -5.37
C ALA A 70 5.07 0.03 -5.82
N ASP A 71 5.25 0.85 -6.85
CA ASP A 71 6.56 1.36 -7.24
C ASP A 71 6.75 2.78 -6.71
N TRP A 72 7.87 2.97 -6.03
CA TRP A 72 8.20 4.21 -5.35
C TRP A 72 9.35 4.91 -6.07
N PRO A 73 9.32 6.26 -6.14
CA PRO A 73 10.37 7.02 -6.79
C PRO A 73 11.67 6.88 -6.02
N GLN A 74 12.70 6.40 -6.71
CA GLN A 74 14.02 6.14 -6.14
C GLN A 74 15.01 7.28 -6.43
N PRO A 75 15.99 7.51 -5.55
CA PRO A 75 16.22 6.83 -4.26
C PRO A 75 15.43 7.45 -3.10
N PHE A 76 15.04 6.63 -2.13
CA PHE A 76 14.18 7.05 -1.01
C PHE A 76 14.71 8.20 -0.14
N LYS A 77 16.03 8.35 -0.01
CA LYS A 77 16.66 9.40 0.84
C LYS A 77 16.35 10.85 0.42
N TYR A 78 15.77 11.06 -0.75
CA TYR A 78 15.35 12.38 -1.22
C TYR A 78 13.85 12.63 -1.04
N LEU A 79 13.12 11.65 -0.52
CA LEU A 79 11.70 11.81 -0.19
C LEU A 79 11.57 12.47 1.18
N SER A 80 10.62 13.39 1.29
CA SER A 80 10.25 14.02 2.58
C SER A 80 9.08 13.26 3.19
N PHE A 81 9.22 12.87 4.46
CA PHE A 81 8.16 12.23 5.24
C PHE A 81 7.69 13.08 6.43
N LYS A 82 7.98 14.39 6.39
CA LYS A 82 7.72 15.31 7.51
C LYS A 82 6.25 15.50 7.83
N GLU A 83 5.39 15.48 6.82
CA GLU A 83 3.97 15.68 7.03
C GLU A 83 3.32 14.42 7.62
N ASP A 84 2.44 14.60 8.62
CA ASP A 84 1.59 13.53 9.15
C ASP A 84 0.95 12.71 8.01
N ARG A 85 1.20 11.40 8.04
CA ARG A 85 0.69 10.44 7.04
C ARG A 85 -0.78 10.11 7.25
N GLY A 86 -1.38 10.54 8.37
CA GLY A 86 -2.72 10.16 8.79
C GLY A 86 -2.83 8.64 8.97
N LEU A 87 -1.74 7.99 9.39
CA LEU A 87 -1.68 6.56 9.63
C LEU A 87 -2.55 6.22 10.84
N LYS A 88 -3.52 5.32 10.65
CA LYS A 88 -4.38 4.82 11.71
C LYS A 88 -4.23 3.31 11.77
N ILE A 89 -3.95 2.82 12.96
CA ILE A 89 -3.82 1.40 13.28
C ILE A 89 -4.77 1.11 14.42
N THR A 90 -5.75 0.24 14.19
CA THR A 90 -6.75 -0.13 15.18
C THR A 90 -6.84 -1.65 15.31
N LEU A 91 -7.09 -2.12 16.53
CA LEU A 91 -7.35 -3.52 16.79
C LEU A 91 -8.85 -3.81 16.76
N SER A 92 -9.21 -4.99 16.25
CA SER A 92 -10.55 -5.54 16.44
C SER A 92 -10.86 -5.74 17.93
N GLN A 93 -12.15 -5.87 18.28
CA GLN A 93 -12.56 -6.18 19.65
C GLN A 93 -11.95 -7.50 20.15
N SER A 94 -11.81 -8.49 19.27
CA SER A 94 -11.17 -9.78 19.51
C SER A 94 -9.64 -9.71 19.51
N ARG A 95 -9.04 -8.57 19.14
CA ARG A 95 -7.59 -8.32 19.08
C ARG A 95 -6.82 -9.32 18.21
N ASP A 96 -7.50 -9.88 17.22
CA ASP A 96 -6.99 -10.86 16.25
C ASP A 96 -6.83 -10.29 14.84
N ILE A 97 -7.29 -9.04 14.63
CA ILE A 97 -7.18 -8.31 13.37
C ILE A 97 -6.67 -6.90 13.68
N VAL A 98 -5.66 -6.47 12.93
CA VAL A 98 -5.19 -5.09 12.88
C VAL A 98 -5.70 -4.45 11.60
N SER A 99 -6.55 -3.43 11.73
CA SER A 99 -7.03 -2.60 10.62
C SER A 99 -6.14 -1.38 10.46
N ILE A 100 -5.69 -1.14 9.23
CA ILE A 100 -4.67 -0.14 8.90
C ILE A 100 -5.16 0.70 7.74
N THR A 101 -5.12 2.02 7.91
CA THR A 101 -5.40 3.01 6.86
C THR A 101 -4.39 4.15 6.92
N ALA A 102 -4.21 4.86 5.81
CA ALA A 102 -3.39 6.07 5.77
C ALA A 102 -4.01 7.12 4.86
N GLN A 103 -3.76 8.40 5.14
CA GLN A 103 -4.15 9.52 4.27
C GLN A 103 -3.07 9.85 3.25
N LYS A 104 -1.82 9.48 3.51
CA LYS A 104 -0.69 9.61 2.58
C LYS A 104 0.13 8.31 2.56
N PRO A 105 0.82 7.97 1.44
CA PRO A 105 1.57 6.71 1.33
C PRO A 105 2.52 6.39 2.50
N VAL A 106 2.41 5.26 3.17
CA VAL A 106 3.37 4.82 4.19
C VAL A 106 4.23 3.72 3.60
N LYS A 107 5.55 3.90 3.56
CA LYS A 107 6.49 2.92 3.01
C LYS A 107 6.93 1.94 4.10
N GLY A 108 6.71 0.65 3.86
CA GLY A 108 7.28 -0.45 4.64
C GLY A 108 6.89 -0.40 6.12
N LEU A 109 5.60 -0.28 6.40
CA LEU A 109 5.07 -0.44 7.75
C LEU A 109 5.38 -1.84 8.25
N VAL A 110 6.13 -1.91 9.34
CA VAL A 110 6.49 -3.14 10.03
C VAL A 110 5.97 -3.15 11.45
N PHE A 111 5.44 -4.28 11.89
CA PHE A 111 5.16 -4.57 13.29
C PHE A 111 6.31 -5.36 13.90
N ALA A 112 6.62 -5.09 15.17
CA ALA A 112 7.63 -5.83 15.90
C ALA A 112 7.10 -7.24 16.23
N GLU A 113 7.80 -8.25 15.72
CA GLU A 113 7.52 -9.65 16.05
C GLU A 113 8.40 -10.13 17.20
N ARG A 114 7.88 -11.07 17.98
CA ARG A 114 8.60 -11.75 19.07
C ARG A 114 8.13 -13.19 19.15
N PRO A 115 8.85 -14.10 19.84
CA PRO A 115 8.36 -15.47 20.04
C PRO A 115 6.93 -15.48 20.59
N GLY A 116 6.04 -16.15 19.86
CA GLY A 116 4.62 -16.22 20.16
C GLY A 116 3.79 -14.99 19.80
N LEU A 117 4.33 -13.99 19.09
CA LEU A 117 3.57 -12.91 18.46
C LEU A 117 3.92 -12.86 16.97
N SER A 118 2.94 -13.06 16.09
CA SER A 118 3.14 -13.07 14.65
C SER A 118 2.01 -12.39 13.91
N PHE A 119 2.32 -11.86 12.72
CA PHE A 119 1.35 -11.25 11.82
C PHE A 119 1.23 -12.06 10.53
N SER A 120 0.04 -12.08 9.92
CA SER A 120 -0.16 -12.75 8.63
C SER A 120 0.61 -12.08 7.50
N GLU A 121 0.92 -10.79 7.67
CA GLU A 121 1.63 -9.98 6.70
C GLU A 121 2.37 -8.85 7.44
N ASN A 122 3.54 -8.48 6.94
CA ASN A 122 4.40 -7.48 7.55
C ASN A 122 5.25 -6.79 6.46
N GLY A 123 5.74 -5.58 6.71
CA GLY A 123 6.53 -4.82 5.72
C GLY A 123 5.72 -4.24 4.58
N LEU A 124 4.47 -3.87 4.86
CA LEU A 124 3.48 -3.41 3.88
C LEU A 124 3.63 -1.94 3.52
N ASP A 125 3.39 -1.61 2.25
CA ASP A 125 3.12 -0.22 1.87
C ASP A 125 1.63 0.08 2.04
N ILE A 126 1.31 1.08 2.87
CA ILE A 126 -0.08 1.50 3.13
C ILE A 126 -0.40 2.70 2.26
N LEU A 127 -1.27 2.50 1.27
CA LEU A 127 -1.62 3.55 0.31
C LEU A 127 -3.02 4.12 0.57
N PRO A 128 -3.22 5.44 0.33
CA PRO A 128 -4.51 6.10 0.54
C PRO A 128 -5.67 5.45 -0.22
N GLY A 129 -6.84 5.37 0.43
CA GLY A 129 -8.05 4.76 -0.13
C GLY A 129 -8.14 3.25 0.03
N ASN A 130 -7.11 2.60 0.57
CA ASN A 130 -7.13 1.18 0.92
C ASN A 130 -7.28 0.99 2.44
N GLU A 131 -8.01 -0.06 2.80
CA GLU A 131 -7.99 -0.64 4.14
C GLU A 131 -7.24 -1.98 4.08
N TYR A 132 -6.31 -2.16 5.01
CA TYR A 132 -5.52 -3.37 5.15
C TYR A 132 -5.89 -4.03 6.47
N ASN A 133 -6.31 -5.28 6.41
CA ASN A 133 -6.68 -6.07 7.57
C ASN A 133 -5.70 -7.24 7.67
N ILE A 134 -4.82 -7.22 8.67
CA ILE A 134 -3.84 -8.27 8.91
C ILE A 134 -4.26 -9.07 10.15
N HIS A 135 -4.11 -10.40 10.10
CA HIS A 135 -4.34 -11.23 11.26
C HIS A 135 -3.13 -11.18 12.19
N VAL A 136 -3.39 -11.11 13.50
CA VAL A 136 -2.37 -11.15 14.54
C VAL A 136 -2.65 -12.33 15.47
N ALA A 137 -1.59 -13.05 15.83
CA ALA A 137 -1.68 -14.17 16.76
C ALA A 137 -0.75 -13.94 17.96
N GLY A 138 -1.27 -14.21 19.17
CA GLY A 138 -0.50 -14.16 20.42
C GLY A 138 -0.22 -12.76 20.99
N LEU A 139 -1.03 -11.79 20.57
CA LEU A 139 -1.16 -10.48 21.21
C LEU A 139 -1.92 -10.62 22.54
N LYS A 140 -1.37 -10.08 23.63
CA LYS A 140 -2.03 -10.14 24.96
C LYS A 140 -3.11 -9.06 25.09
N GLU A 141 -3.98 -9.19 26.09
CA GLU A 141 -5.16 -8.35 26.30
C GLU A 141 -4.85 -6.84 26.38
N ASP A 142 -3.75 -6.47 27.05
CA ASP A 142 -3.34 -5.07 27.25
C ASP A 142 -2.04 -4.69 26.50
N GLU A 143 -1.59 -5.54 25.58
CA GLU A 143 -0.35 -5.29 24.83
C GLU A 143 -0.58 -4.29 23.69
N GLU A 144 0.17 -3.20 23.66
CA GLU A 144 0.18 -2.30 22.51
C GLU A 144 1.02 -2.90 21.37
N LEU A 145 0.70 -2.49 20.14
CA LEU A 145 1.47 -2.88 18.98
C LEU A 145 2.64 -1.91 18.79
N ASP A 146 3.86 -2.44 18.82
CA ASP A 146 5.05 -1.71 18.38
C ASP A 146 5.16 -1.80 16.86
N TRP A 147 5.32 -0.65 16.20
CA TRP A 147 5.45 -0.57 14.75
C TRP A 147 6.38 0.55 14.32
N MET A 148 6.88 0.46 13.09
CA MET A 148 7.78 1.41 12.48
C MET A 148 7.52 1.49 10.99
N PHE A 149 7.84 2.61 10.35
CA PHE A 149 7.86 2.73 8.89
C PHE A 149 8.99 3.67 8.45
N LEU A 150 9.30 3.69 7.16
CA LEU A 150 10.34 4.57 6.65
C LEU A 150 9.97 6.06 6.84
N GLY A 151 10.78 6.78 7.61
CA GLY A 151 10.55 8.20 7.90
C GLY A 151 9.65 8.46 9.11
N ALA A 152 9.30 7.45 9.92
CA ALA A 152 8.43 7.64 11.08
C ALA A 152 8.97 8.62 12.14
N PHE A 153 10.29 8.80 12.22
CA PHE A 153 10.91 9.80 13.10
C PHE A 153 10.88 11.22 12.54
N GLU A 154 10.54 11.39 11.26
CA GLU A 154 10.41 12.70 10.61
C GLU A 154 8.97 13.22 10.62
N SER A 155 7.99 12.30 10.61
CA SER A 155 6.58 12.63 10.60
C SER A 155 6.12 13.14 11.97
N HIS A 156 5.64 14.38 12.02
CA HIS A 156 5.08 15.01 13.22
C HIS A 156 3.72 15.65 12.92
#